data_AF-A0A453EH62-F1
#
_entry.id   AF-A0A453EH62-F1
#
_cell.length_a   1.000
_cell.length_b   1.000
_cell.length_c   1.000
_cell.angle_alpha   90.00
_cell.angle_beta   90.00
_cell.angle_gamma   90.00
#
_symmetry.space_group_name_H-M   'P 1'
#
loop_
_entity.id
_entity.type
_entity.pdbx_description
1 polymer ?
#
loop_
_entity_poly.entity_id
_entity_poly.type
_entity_poly.pdbx_seq_one_letter_code
_entity_poly.pdbx_strand_id
1 'polypeptide(L)'
;TPTWFKRILSPLKKSDNDPVFRFFMDLNDSVSYVKRLNVPSGMVGACRLDVAYEHFKEKPHMFQFVPNEKQVKAANKLLKSIPQRGKRKKLAGVPVFSAQNLNIAVATNDGIRWYSPYFFDKNLLDNILEGSMDQHFHSMIQNRHIQRRRDIVDDSLTSEILEESADSLLEPPEMQELMNEIGPAGIPLSVVTKAAEIQCLDVVDKLLLGNKWLRRATGIQPHFPYVV
;
A
#
# COMPACT_ATOMS: atom_id res chain seq x y z
N THR A 1 -28.15 -5.70 -24.06
CA THR A 1 -26.98 -6.19 -24.81
C THR A 1 -26.72 -5.29 -26.00
N PRO A 2 -25.53 -4.69 -26.16
CA PRO A 2 -25.24 -3.82 -27.30
C PRO A 2 -25.34 -4.58 -28.63
N THR A 3 -26.02 -3.99 -29.61
CA THR A 3 -26.31 -4.57 -30.93
C THR A 3 -25.06 -4.90 -31.75
N TRP A 4 -23.94 -4.24 -31.49
CA TRP A 4 -22.65 -4.50 -32.14
C TRP A 4 -22.08 -5.89 -31.81
N PHE A 5 -22.36 -6.43 -30.61
CA PHE A 5 -21.84 -7.72 -30.17
C PHE A 5 -22.49 -8.90 -30.92
N LYS A 6 -23.77 -8.78 -31.28
CA LYS A 6 -24.51 -9.82 -32.01
C LYS A 6 -24.10 -9.97 -33.47
N ARG A 7 -23.59 -8.90 -34.11
CA ARG A 7 -23.18 -8.91 -35.53
C ARG A 7 -21.84 -9.59 -35.80
N ILE A 8 -20.94 -9.61 -34.81
CA ILE A 8 -19.61 -10.24 -34.95
C ILE A 8 -19.70 -11.78 -34.85
N LEU A 9 -20.73 -12.29 -34.16
CA LEU A 9 -20.88 -13.71 -33.83
C LEU A 9 -21.40 -14.60 -34.97
N SER A 10 -21.91 -14.02 -36.06
CA SER A 10 -22.65 -14.76 -37.10
C SER A 10 -21.86 -15.50 -38.20
N PRO A 11 -20.60 -15.16 -38.57
CA PRO A 11 -19.92 -15.87 -39.66
C PRO A 11 -18.72 -16.75 -39.27
N LEU A 12 -18.32 -16.85 -38.00
CA LEU A 12 -17.12 -17.61 -37.61
C LEU A 12 -17.38 -19.12 -37.54
N LYS A 13 -17.28 -19.76 -38.71
CA LYS A 13 -17.18 -21.22 -38.88
C LYS A 13 -16.01 -21.78 -38.06
N LYS A 14 -16.33 -22.86 -37.35
CA LYS A 14 -15.46 -23.84 -36.68
C LYS A 14 -14.02 -23.89 -37.22
N SER A 15 -13.08 -23.35 -36.44
CA SER A 15 -11.68 -23.80 -36.40
C SER A 15 -11.40 -24.23 -34.97
N ASP A 16 -10.98 -25.47 -34.78
CA ASP A 16 -10.75 -26.06 -33.47
C ASP A 16 -9.70 -25.28 -32.64
N ASN A 17 -10.09 -24.96 -31.40
CA ASN A 17 -9.27 -24.71 -30.21
C ASN A 17 -8.66 -23.32 -29.90
N ASP A 18 -9.08 -22.22 -30.51
CA ASP A 18 -8.71 -20.88 -30.02
C ASP A 18 -9.95 -20.07 -29.55
N PRO A 19 -9.87 -19.37 -28.40
CA PRO A 19 -10.98 -18.57 -27.90
C PRO A 19 -11.27 -17.42 -28.85
N VAL A 20 -12.54 -17.27 -29.22
CA VAL A 20 -13.00 -16.29 -30.21
C VAL A 20 -12.88 -14.86 -29.68
N PHE A 21 -13.01 -14.66 -28.36
CA PHE A 21 -12.92 -13.35 -27.72
C PHE A 21 -11.90 -13.35 -26.58
N ARG A 22 -11.02 -12.35 -26.57
CA ARG A 22 -9.97 -12.18 -25.58
C ARG A 22 -10.19 -10.91 -24.77
N PHE A 23 -10.35 -11.07 -23.46
CA PHE A 23 -10.41 -9.98 -22.50
C PHE A 23 -9.00 -9.73 -21.95
N PHE A 24 -8.36 -8.66 -22.42
CA PHE A 24 -7.03 -8.29 -21.97
C PHE A 24 -7.12 -7.46 -20.69
N MET A 25 -6.31 -7.82 -19.70
CA MET A 25 -6.17 -7.03 -18.47
C MET A 25 -5.29 -5.78 -18.66
N ASP A 26 -4.64 -5.64 -19.83
CA ASP A 26 -3.79 -4.51 -20.19
C ASP A 26 -4.17 -3.96 -21.57
N LEU A 27 -4.28 -2.64 -21.64
CA LEU A 27 -4.66 -1.95 -22.87
C LEU A 27 -3.59 -2.09 -23.96
N ASN A 28 -2.31 -1.98 -23.61
CA ASN A 28 -1.23 -2.06 -24.59
C ASN A 28 -1.10 -3.47 -25.17
N ASP A 29 -1.33 -4.50 -24.36
CA ASP A 29 -1.37 -5.89 -24.83
C ASP A 29 -2.50 -6.08 -25.85
N SER A 30 -3.69 -5.51 -25.58
CA SER A 30 -4.83 -5.57 -26.51
C SER A 30 -4.57 -4.83 -27.83
N VAL A 31 -3.96 -3.64 -27.77
CA VAL A 31 -3.62 -2.84 -28.95
C VAL A 31 -2.55 -3.56 -29.78
N SER A 32 -1.53 -4.11 -29.12
CA SER A 32 -0.48 -4.89 -29.77
C SER A 32 -1.05 -6.13 -30.45
N TYR A 33 -2.02 -6.79 -29.81
CA TYR A 33 -2.70 -7.95 -30.39
C TYR A 33 -3.50 -7.59 -31.64
N VAL A 34 -4.32 -6.53 -31.60
CA VAL A 34 -5.10 -6.08 -32.77
C VAL A 34 -4.19 -5.66 -33.92
N LYS A 35 -3.09 -4.94 -33.62
CA LYS A 35 -2.08 -4.56 -34.63
C LYS A 35 -1.47 -5.79 -35.31
N ARG A 36 -1.17 -6.86 -34.56
CA ARG A 36 -0.63 -8.11 -35.12
C ARG A 36 -1.64 -8.86 -35.99
N LEU A 37 -2.93 -8.77 -35.68
CA LEU A 37 -3.98 -9.37 -36.50
C LEU A 37 -4.19 -8.64 -37.84
N ASN A 38 -3.72 -7.38 -37.96
CA ASN A 38 -3.80 -6.57 -39.17
C ASN A 38 -5.23 -6.45 -39.74
N VAL A 39 -6.23 -6.34 -38.85
CA VAL A 39 -7.64 -6.21 -39.24
C VAL A 39 -7.95 -4.73 -39.52
N PRO A 40 -8.37 -4.35 -40.74
CA PRO A 40 -8.57 -2.94 -41.14
C PRO A 40 -9.56 -2.15 -40.28
N SER A 41 -10.49 -2.83 -39.61
CA SER A 41 -11.51 -2.25 -38.71
C SER A 41 -11.40 -2.76 -37.27
N GLY A 42 -10.24 -3.33 -36.89
CA GLY A 42 -10.01 -3.83 -35.55
C GLY A 42 -10.06 -2.70 -34.52
N MET A 43 -11.01 -2.76 -33.58
CA MET A 43 -11.13 -1.82 -32.48
C MET A 43 -10.93 -2.52 -31.14
N VAL A 44 -10.30 -1.80 -30.21
CA VAL A 44 -10.21 -2.19 -28.81
C VAL A 44 -11.31 -1.47 -28.05
N GLY A 45 -12.18 -2.23 -27.37
CA GLY A 45 -13.22 -1.69 -26.49
C GLY A 45 -12.88 -1.92 -25.02
N ALA A 46 -13.24 -0.98 -24.15
CA ALA A 46 -13.22 -1.20 -22.71
C ALA A 46 -14.46 -2.00 -22.29
N CYS A 47 -14.25 -3.03 -21.46
CA CYS A 47 -15.32 -3.83 -20.87
C CYS A 47 -15.09 -3.94 -19.37
N ARG A 48 -16.16 -3.79 -18.58
CA ARG A 48 -16.07 -4.04 -17.13
C ARG A 48 -15.93 -5.55 -16.87
N LEU A 49 -15.18 -5.89 -15.82
CA LEU A 49 -14.87 -7.28 -15.49
C LEU A 49 -16.11 -8.10 -15.12
N ASP A 50 -17.08 -7.50 -14.42
CA ASP A 50 -18.33 -8.14 -14.06
C ASP A 50 -19.12 -8.57 -15.31
N VAL A 51 -19.29 -7.66 -16.26
CA VAL A 51 -19.96 -7.94 -17.54
C VAL A 51 -19.18 -8.97 -18.35
N ALA A 52 -17.86 -8.86 -18.43
CA ALA A 52 -17.02 -9.84 -19.12
C ALA A 52 -17.16 -11.25 -18.50
N TYR A 53 -17.25 -11.32 -17.17
CA TYR A 53 -17.39 -12.56 -16.43
C TYR A 53 -18.75 -13.23 -16.66
N GLU A 54 -19.84 -12.46 -16.76
CA GLU A 54 -21.16 -13.02 -17.12
C GLU A 54 -21.12 -13.75 -18.47
N HIS A 55 -20.54 -13.12 -19.50
CA HIS A 55 -20.41 -13.74 -20.83
C HIS A 55 -19.50 -14.98 -20.81
N PHE A 56 -18.39 -14.91 -20.05
CA PHE A 56 -17.50 -16.05 -19.86
C PHE A 56 -18.23 -17.22 -19.18
N LYS A 57 -19.04 -16.95 -18.15
CA LYS A 57 -19.80 -17.99 -17.43
C LYS A 57 -20.81 -18.69 -18.33
N GLU A 58 -21.46 -17.95 -19.22
CA GLU A 58 -22.41 -18.53 -20.18
C GLU A 58 -21.74 -19.41 -21.24
N LYS A 59 -20.58 -19.00 -21.78
CA LYS A 59 -19.88 -19.70 -22.87
C LYS A 59 -18.36 -19.69 -22.68
N PRO A 60 -17.81 -20.46 -21.71
CA PRO A 60 -16.40 -20.35 -21.32
C PRO A 60 -15.42 -20.72 -22.44
N HIS A 61 -15.81 -21.59 -23.35
CA HIS A 61 -14.99 -21.97 -24.52
C HIS A 61 -14.84 -20.83 -25.56
N MET A 62 -15.69 -19.79 -25.51
CA MET A 62 -15.63 -18.66 -26.45
C MET A 62 -14.79 -17.50 -25.93
N PHE A 63 -14.49 -17.45 -24.64
CA PHE A 63 -13.91 -16.29 -23.97
C PHE A 63 -12.64 -16.67 -23.22
N GLN A 64 -11.60 -15.82 -23.31
CA GLN A 64 -10.37 -16.00 -22.56
C GLN A 64 -9.93 -14.70 -21.91
N PHE A 65 -9.61 -14.77 -20.62
CA PHE A 65 -8.90 -13.70 -19.93
C PHE A 65 -7.40 -13.80 -20.20
N VAL A 66 -6.83 -12.74 -20.74
CA VAL A 66 -5.40 -12.62 -21.03
C VAL A 66 -4.76 -11.77 -19.93
N PRO A 67 -3.93 -12.38 -19.06
CA PRO A 67 -3.28 -11.65 -17.99
C PRO A 67 -2.17 -10.74 -18.51
N ASN A 68 -1.89 -9.67 -17.77
CA ASN A 68 -0.76 -8.80 -18.04
C ASN A 68 0.56 -9.56 -17.82
N GLU A 69 1.46 -9.54 -18.81
CA GLU A 69 2.72 -10.28 -18.77
C GLU A 69 3.63 -9.85 -17.60
N LYS A 70 3.66 -8.55 -17.27
CA LYS A 70 4.44 -8.01 -16.14
C LYS A 70 3.95 -8.61 -14.82
N GLN A 71 2.63 -8.68 -14.64
CA GLN A 71 2.02 -9.23 -13.44
C GLN A 71 2.24 -10.75 -13.35
N VAL A 72 2.17 -11.48 -14.46
CA VAL A 72 2.51 -12.91 -14.51
C VAL A 72 3.97 -13.15 -14.10
N LYS A 73 4.90 -12.32 -14.56
CA LYS A 73 6.32 -12.40 -14.14
C LYS A 73 6.48 -12.14 -12.64
N ALA A 74 5.79 -11.13 -12.12
CA ALA A 74 5.82 -10.79 -10.70
C ALA A 74 5.26 -11.92 -9.82
N ALA A 75 4.11 -12.48 -10.19
CA ALA A 75 3.50 -13.63 -9.54
C ALA A 75 4.41 -14.86 -9.54
N ASN A 76 5.00 -15.20 -10.70
CA ASN A 76 5.95 -16.32 -10.78
C ASN A 76 7.20 -16.11 -9.92
N LYS A 77 7.68 -14.87 -9.75
CA LYS A 77 8.80 -14.57 -8.84
C LYS A 77 8.42 -14.86 -7.39
N LEU A 78 7.22 -14.48 -6.95
CA LEU A 78 6.72 -14.77 -5.60
C LEU A 78 6.49 -16.26 -5.37
N LEU A 79 5.90 -16.96 -6.34
CA LEU A 79 5.67 -18.41 -6.23
C LEU A 79 6.98 -19.21 -6.17
N LYS A 80 8.08 -18.70 -6.74
CA LYS A 80 9.42 -19.31 -6.63
C LYS A 80 10.06 -19.12 -5.26
N SER A 81 9.77 -18.04 -4.54
CA SER A 81 10.34 -17.77 -3.22
C SER A 81 9.65 -18.54 -2.09
N ILE A 82 8.43 -19.03 -2.31
CA ILE A 82 7.70 -19.84 -1.34
C ILE A 82 8.21 -21.28 -1.43
N PRO A 83 8.72 -21.88 -0.34
CA PRO A 83 9.17 -23.27 -0.34
C PRO A 83 7.97 -24.20 -0.58
N GLN A 84 7.78 -24.63 -1.82
CA GLN A 84 6.72 -25.58 -2.18
C GLN A 84 7.19 -27.01 -1.89
N ARG A 85 6.50 -27.72 -0.99
CA ARG A 85 6.64 -29.18 -0.77
C ARG A 85 6.03 -30.01 -1.92
N GLY A 86 6.25 -29.66 -3.19
CA GLY A 86 5.66 -30.38 -4.33
C GLY A 86 5.95 -29.81 -5.72
N LYS A 87 5.26 -30.37 -6.74
CA LYS A 87 5.36 -29.94 -8.16
C LYS A 87 5.09 -28.44 -8.29
N ARG A 88 6.00 -27.72 -8.96
CA ARG A 88 5.84 -26.30 -9.33
C ARG A 88 4.47 -26.09 -9.97
N LYS A 89 3.55 -25.41 -9.27
CA LYS A 89 2.24 -25.06 -9.84
C LYS A 89 2.46 -23.99 -10.92
N LYS A 90 2.17 -24.33 -12.17
CA LYS A 90 2.09 -23.34 -13.25
C LYS A 90 0.91 -22.42 -12.95
N LEU A 91 1.13 -21.10 -13.00
CA LEU A 91 0.08 -20.13 -12.77
C LEU A 91 -1.02 -20.30 -13.82
N ALA A 92 -2.25 -20.55 -13.37
CA ALA A 92 -3.43 -20.68 -14.20
C ALA A 92 -4.32 -19.45 -13.99
N GLY A 93 -4.68 -18.77 -15.07
CA GLY A 93 -5.57 -17.60 -15.03
C GLY A 93 -4.85 -16.27 -14.81
N VAL A 94 -5.62 -15.28 -14.35
CA VAL A 94 -5.14 -13.92 -14.09
C VAL A 94 -4.64 -13.81 -12.65
N PRO A 95 -3.36 -13.44 -12.43
CA PRO A 95 -2.83 -13.28 -11.08
C PRO A 95 -3.51 -12.09 -10.39
N VAL A 96 -3.80 -12.29 -9.11
CA VAL A 96 -4.18 -11.23 -8.17
C VAL A 96 -3.24 -11.30 -6.98
N PHE A 97 -2.95 -10.16 -6.37
CA PHE A 97 -2.00 -10.04 -5.28
C PHE A 97 -2.72 -9.55 -4.04
N SER A 98 -2.35 -10.13 -2.89
CA SER A 98 -2.74 -9.64 -1.58
C SER A 98 -1.58 -9.83 -0.61
N ALA A 99 -1.77 -9.43 0.64
CA ALA A 99 -0.78 -9.60 1.69
C ALA A 99 -1.46 -10.07 2.98
N GLN A 100 -0.77 -10.91 3.75
CA GLN A 100 -1.23 -11.25 5.09
C GLN A 100 -1.30 -9.99 5.95
N ASN A 101 -2.30 -9.91 6.81
CA ASN A 101 -2.55 -8.79 7.71
C ASN A 101 -2.83 -7.44 7.03
N LEU A 102 -3.19 -7.46 5.73
CA LEU A 102 -3.72 -6.28 5.05
C LEU A 102 -5.25 -6.35 5.03
N ASN A 103 -5.89 -5.44 5.76
CA ASN A 103 -7.33 -5.25 5.72
C ASN A 103 -7.65 -3.78 5.51
N ILE A 104 -8.69 -3.50 4.74
CA ILE A 104 -9.23 -2.15 4.54
C ILE A 104 -10.58 -2.05 5.21
N ALA A 105 -10.80 -0.95 5.92
CA ALA A 105 -12.10 -0.57 6.44
C ALA A 105 -12.83 0.25 5.39
N VAL A 106 -14.05 -0.15 5.03
CA VAL A 106 -14.93 0.58 4.12
C VAL A 106 -16.15 1.03 4.90
N ALA A 107 -16.36 2.34 4.95
CA ALA A 107 -17.57 2.92 5.51
C ALA A 107 -18.73 2.73 4.52
N THR A 108 -19.78 2.07 4.97
CA THR A 108 -21.03 1.86 4.23
C THR A 108 -22.19 2.47 5.01
N ASN A 109 -23.36 2.59 4.39
CA ASN A 109 -24.57 3.09 5.06
C ASN A 109 -24.96 2.25 6.29
N ASP A 110 -24.56 0.97 6.32
CA ASP A 110 -24.82 0.03 7.41
C ASP A 110 -23.68 -0.03 8.45
N GLY A 111 -22.68 0.87 8.35
CA GLY A 111 -21.51 0.91 9.23
C GLY A 111 -20.19 0.54 8.55
N ILE A 112 -19.16 0.28 9.36
CA ILE A 112 -17.79 -0.01 8.89
C ILE A 112 -17.63 -1.52 8.68
N ARG A 113 -17.19 -1.93 7.49
CA ARG A 113 -16.88 -3.33 7.16
C ARG A 113 -15.41 -3.48 6.80
N TRP A 114 -14.83 -4.60 7.24
CA TRP A 114 -13.43 -4.94 6.96
C TRP A 114 -13.34 -5.91 5.79
N TYR A 115 -12.47 -5.60 4.83
CA TYR A 115 -12.23 -6.42 3.64
C TYR A 115 -10.75 -6.68 3.46
N SER A 116 -10.41 -7.89 2.98
CA SER A 116 -9.06 -8.18 2.51
C SER A 116 -8.97 -7.83 1.02
N PRO A 117 -8.17 -6.82 0.63
CA PRO A 117 -8.11 -6.36 -0.75
C PRO A 117 -7.30 -7.31 -1.64
N TYR A 118 -7.73 -7.43 -2.89
CA TYR A 118 -7.01 -8.13 -3.96
C TYR A 118 -6.69 -7.15 -5.08
N PHE A 119 -5.45 -7.14 -5.53
CA PHE A 119 -4.93 -6.19 -6.52
C PHE A 119 -4.50 -6.92 -7.79
N PHE A 120 -4.87 -6.40 -8.96
CA PHE A 120 -4.31 -6.89 -10.23
C PHE A 120 -2.88 -6.39 -10.47
N ASP A 121 -2.50 -5.27 -9.86
CA ASP A 121 -1.16 -4.69 -9.95
C ASP A 121 -0.38 -4.90 -8.65
N LYS A 122 0.71 -5.66 -8.72
CA LYS A 122 1.60 -5.87 -7.59
C LYS A 122 2.24 -4.56 -7.11
N ASN A 123 2.58 -3.64 -8.01
CA ASN A 123 3.24 -2.39 -7.61
C ASN A 123 2.31 -1.53 -6.74
N LEU A 124 1.01 -1.57 -7.01
CA LEU A 124 0.02 -0.88 -6.19
C LEU A 124 -0.02 -1.46 -4.77
N LEU A 125 -0.02 -2.80 -4.64
CA LEU A 125 0.08 -3.46 -3.34
C LEU A 125 1.37 -3.07 -2.62
N ASP A 126 2.52 -3.13 -3.30
CA ASP A 126 3.82 -2.76 -2.73
C ASP A 126 3.81 -1.31 -2.21
N ASN A 127 3.24 -0.38 -2.98
CA ASN A 127 3.13 1.03 -2.61
C ASN A 127 2.21 1.24 -1.40
N ILE A 128 1.09 0.52 -1.32
CA ILE A 128 0.16 0.61 -0.18
C ILE A 128 0.82 0.07 1.10
N LEU A 129 1.48 -1.09 1.03
CA LEU A 129 2.19 -1.66 2.16
C LEU A 129 3.31 -0.74 2.63
N GLU A 130 4.06 -0.17 1.68
CA GLU A 130 5.12 0.78 1.97
C GLU A 130 4.60 2.06 2.62
N GLY A 131 3.58 2.69 2.05
CA GLY A 131 2.96 3.88 2.61
C GLY A 131 2.38 3.64 4.01
N SER A 132 1.76 2.48 4.23
CA SER A 132 1.23 2.10 5.55
C SER A 132 2.34 1.92 6.58
N MET A 133 3.46 1.29 6.21
CA MET A 133 4.62 1.17 7.10
C MET A 133 5.20 2.55 7.43
N ASP A 134 5.39 3.40 6.42
CA ASP A 134 5.98 4.73 6.64
C ASP A 134 5.11 5.60 7.54
N GLN A 135 3.78 5.50 7.39
CA GLN A 135 2.84 6.15 8.30
C GLN A 135 2.91 5.59 9.72
N HIS A 136 3.01 4.25 9.88
CA HIS A 136 3.13 3.62 11.19
C HIS A 136 4.38 4.12 11.94
N PHE A 137 5.53 4.15 11.28
CA PHE A 137 6.76 4.63 11.91
C PHE A 137 6.73 6.14 12.18
N HIS A 138 6.15 6.95 11.30
CA HIS A 138 5.93 8.38 11.59
C HIS A 138 5.07 8.58 12.84
N SER A 139 3.94 7.86 12.94
CA SER A 139 3.08 7.92 14.12
C SER A 139 3.81 7.44 15.37
N MET A 140 4.63 6.40 15.28
CA MET A 140 5.43 5.91 16.40
C MET A 140 6.44 6.95 16.89
N ILE A 141 7.18 7.61 15.98
CA ILE A 141 8.12 8.68 16.32
C ILE A 141 7.39 9.82 17.04
N GLN A 142 6.26 10.27 16.47
CA GLN A 142 5.44 11.32 17.06
C GLN A 142 4.92 10.96 18.45
N ASN A 143 4.36 9.75 18.62
CA ASN A 143 3.85 9.30 19.92
C ASN A 143 4.96 9.18 20.97
N ARG A 144 6.15 8.70 20.60
CA ARG A 144 7.31 8.65 21.51
C ARG A 144 7.77 10.04 21.92
N HIS A 145 7.79 10.97 20.98
CA HIS A 145 8.15 12.37 21.26
C HIS A 145 7.17 13.02 22.24
N ILE A 146 5.86 12.86 22.00
CA ILE A 146 4.81 13.38 22.90
C ILE A 146 4.91 12.72 24.28
N GLN A 147 5.10 11.40 24.35
CA GLN A 147 5.19 10.69 25.62
C GLN A 147 6.38 11.17 26.46
N ARG A 148 7.57 11.29 25.86
CA ARG A 148 8.76 11.78 26.56
C ARG A 148 8.57 13.19 27.12
N ARG A 149 7.84 14.05 26.39
CA ARG A 149 7.51 15.41 26.88
C ARG A 149 6.57 15.38 28.08
N ARG A 150 5.58 14.48 28.10
CA ARG A 150 4.69 14.30 29.27
C ARG A 150 5.46 13.85 30.51
N ASP A 151 6.43 12.95 30.33
CA ASP A 151 7.26 12.46 31.44
C ASP A 151 8.12 13.57 32.10
N ILE A 152 8.32 14.73 31.44
CA ILE A 152 8.97 15.90 32.09
C ILE A 152 8.03 16.61 33.07
N VAL A 153 6.74 16.69 32.74
CA VAL A 153 5.74 17.44 33.51
C VAL A 153 5.48 16.75 34.85
N ASP A 154 5.35 15.42 34.84
CA ASP A 154 5.03 14.63 36.04
C ASP A 154 6.19 14.51 37.05
N ASP A 155 7.45 14.57 36.60
CA ASP A 155 8.64 14.35 37.44
C ASP A 155 9.12 15.63 38.16
N SER A 156 8.55 16.79 37.83
CA SER A 156 8.92 18.07 38.44
C SER A 156 7.87 18.48 39.48
N LEU A 157 8.33 18.78 40.71
CA LEU A 157 7.55 19.38 41.81
C LEU A 157 7.01 20.81 41.50
N THR A 158 6.94 21.19 40.22
CA THR A 158 6.52 22.50 39.70
C THR A 158 5.29 22.40 38.79
N SER A 159 4.41 21.44 39.09
CA SER A 159 3.15 21.18 38.36
C SER A 159 2.19 22.39 38.32
N GLU A 160 2.21 23.29 39.31
CA GLU A 160 1.23 24.38 39.38
C GLU A 160 1.52 25.62 38.50
N ILE A 161 2.70 25.73 37.86
CA ILE A 161 3.06 26.90 37.02
C ILE A 161 3.19 26.54 35.53
N LEU A 162 3.24 25.25 35.19
CA LEU A 162 3.57 24.78 33.82
C LEU A 162 2.38 24.14 33.07
N GLU A 163 1.20 24.03 33.67
CA GLU A 163 0.08 23.27 33.09
C GLU A 163 -0.61 23.94 31.88
N GLU A 164 -0.55 25.27 31.75
CA GLU A 164 -1.34 25.97 30.70
C GLU A 164 -0.59 26.20 29.37
N SER A 165 0.74 25.95 29.32
CA SER A 165 1.58 26.28 28.16
C SER A 165 2.64 25.24 27.78
N ALA A 166 2.65 24.04 28.40
CA ALA A 166 3.69 23.02 28.18
C ALA A 166 3.70 22.36 26.78
N ASP A 167 2.57 22.31 26.06
CA ASP A 167 2.54 21.69 24.73
C ASP A 167 3.27 22.53 23.66
N SER A 168 3.29 23.87 23.82
CA SER A 168 4.02 24.81 22.94
C SER A 168 5.44 25.12 23.43
N LEU A 169 5.69 25.16 24.75
CA LEU A 169 6.97 25.61 25.31
C LEU A 169 8.18 24.68 25.08
N LEU A 170 8.00 23.48 24.54
CA LEU A 170 9.08 22.50 24.32
C LEU A 170 9.56 22.43 22.87
N GLU A 171 9.08 23.32 22.01
CA GLU A 171 9.64 23.54 20.70
C GLU A 171 10.93 24.38 20.81
N PRO A 172 11.99 24.07 20.05
CA PRO A 172 13.27 24.78 20.12
C PRO A 172 13.17 26.33 20.08
N PRO A 173 12.30 26.95 19.25
CA PRO A 173 12.13 28.41 19.26
C PRO A 173 11.45 28.92 20.54
N GLU A 174 10.36 28.30 20.99
CA GLU A 174 9.65 28.74 22.20
C GLU A 174 10.49 28.56 23.48
N MET A 175 11.36 27.53 23.56
CA MET A 175 12.30 27.41 24.68
C MET A 175 13.32 28.56 24.74
N GLN A 176 13.80 29.02 23.59
CA GLN A 176 14.75 30.13 23.53
C GLN A 176 14.09 31.45 23.96
N GLU A 177 12.82 31.64 23.59
CA GLU A 177 12.00 32.78 24.02
C GLU A 177 11.73 32.74 25.52
N LEU A 178 11.37 31.58 26.07
CA LEU A 178 11.15 31.39 27.51
C LEU A 178 12.44 31.63 28.34
N MET A 179 13.59 31.15 27.85
CA MET A 179 14.90 31.39 28.48
C MET A 179 15.26 32.88 28.49
N ASN A 180 14.88 33.62 27.44
CA ASN A 180 15.10 35.06 27.34
C ASN A 180 14.13 35.84 28.24
N GLU A 181 12.93 35.33 28.49
CA GLU A 181 11.88 36.00 29.26
C GLU A 181 12.01 35.79 30.79
N ILE A 182 12.46 34.61 31.24
CA ILE A 182 12.53 34.25 32.68
C ILE A 182 13.81 34.77 33.37
N GLY A 183 14.82 35.21 32.61
CA GLY A 183 16.09 35.65 33.17
C GLY A 183 16.94 34.50 33.75
N PRO A 184 18.19 34.76 34.17
CA PRO A 184 19.22 33.73 34.39
C PRO A 184 19.00 32.77 35.56
N ALA A 185 17.89 32.90 36.33
CA ALA A 185 17.67 32.16 37.58
C ALA A 185 16.46 31.20 37.58
N GLY A 186 15.65 31.12 36.52
CA GLY A 186 14.32 30.50 36.63
C GLY A 186 14.09 29.13 35.96
N ILE A 187 15.07 28.50 35.32
CA ILE A 187 14.91 27.14 34.76
C ILE A 187 15.97 26.20 35.36
N PRO A 188 15.58 25.14 36.08
CA PRO A 188 16.53 24.17 36.60
C PRO A 188 17.35 23.51 35.48
N LEU A 189 18.68 23.40 35.66
CA LEU A 189 19.57 22.73 34.70
C LEU A 189 19.16 21.27 34.41
N SER A 190 18.44 20.63 35.34
CA SER A 190 17.84 19.30 35.15
C SER A 190 16.77 19.30 34.06
N VAL A 191 15.95 20.35 33.95
CA VAL A 191 14.93 20.51 32.91
C VAL A 191 15.59 20.72 31.55
N VAL A 192 16.62 21.58 31.48
CA VAL A 192 17.39 21.81 30.24
C VAL A 192 18.09 20.54 29.77
N THR A 193 18.67 19.77 30.69
CA THR A 193 19.35 18.51 30.38
C THR A 193 18.36 17.45 29.89
N LYS A 194 17.21 17.29 30.55
CA LYS A 194 16.12 16.41 30.08
C LYS A 194 15.59 16.85 28.71
N ALA A 195 15.42 18.14 28.48
CA ALA A 195 14.96 18.66 27.19
C ALA A 195 15.95 18.35 26.06
N ALA A 196 17.26 18.51 26.30
CA ALA A 196 18.31 18.14 25.37
C ALA A 196 18.34 16.62 25.09
N GLU A 197 18.14 15.79 26.12
CA GLU A 197 18.02 14.33 25.98
C GLU A 197 16.83 13.95 25.09
N ILE A 198 15.65 14.55 25.30
CA ILE A 198 14.47 14.29 24.46
C ILE A 198 14.74 14.67 23.00
N GLN A 199 15.34 15.84 22.76
CA GLN A 199 15.68 16.25 21.39
C GLN A 199 16.69 15.29 20.74
N CYS A 200 17.70 14.83 21.49
CA CYS A 200 18.63 13.83 21.01
C CYS A 200 17.91 12.52 20.65
N LEU A 201 17.02 12.04 21.51
CA LEU A 201 16.24 10.82 21.27
C LEU A 201 15.27 10.97 20.08
N ASP A 202 14.67 12.15 19.88
CA ASP A 202 13.83 12.44 18.71
C ASP A 202 14.66 12.43 17.40
N VAL A 203 15.86 13.02 17.41
CA VAL A 203 16.78 12.96 16.26
C VAL A 203 17.18 11.51 15.97
N VAL A 204 17.49 10.72 17.00
CA VAL A 204 17.82 9.30 16.85
C VAL A 204 16.63 8.51 16.28
N ASP A 205 15.42 8.73 16.79
CA ASP A 205 14.21 8.09 16.28
C ASP A 205 13.91 8.49 14.83
N LYS A 206 14.04 9.77 14.47
CA LYS A 206 13.90 10.24 13.08
C LYS A 206 14.94 9.62 12.15
N LEU A 207 16.18 9.49 12.60
CA LEU A 207 17.24 8.88 11.82
C LEU A 207 17.01 7.38 11.64
N LEU A 208 16.78 6.63 12.71
CA LEU A 208 16.63 5.18 12.68
C LEU A 208 15.28 4.72 12.12
N LEU A 209 14.18 5.31 12.58
CA LEU A 209 12.82 4.91 12.23
C LEU A 209 12.23 5.73 11.07
N GLY A 210 12.67 6.97 10.87
CA GLY A 210 12.23 7.76 9.71
C GLY A 210 12.90 7.29 8.42
N ASN A 211 14.15 6.86 8.48
CA ASN A 211 14.87 6.39 7.29
C ASN A 211 14.55 4.93 6.96
N LYS A 212 13.91 4.71 5.82
CA LYS A 212 13.55 3.39 5.31
C LYS A 212 14.75 2.46 5.13
N TRP A 213 15.88 2.97 4.65
CA TRP A 213 17.08 2.14 4.46
C TRP A 213 17.62 1.64 5.80
N LEU A 214 17.68 2.52 6.81
CA LEU A 214 18.13 2.15 8.15
C LEU A 214 17.19 1.13 8.79
N ARG A 215 15.87 1.31 8.70
CA ARG A 215 14.88 0.32 9.19
C ARG A 215 15.06 -1.07 8.57
N ARG A 216 15.43 -1.15 7.28
CA ARG A 216 15.72 -2.43 6.61
C ARG A 216 17.04 -3.02 7.06
N ALA A 217 18.08 -2.21 7.18
CA ALA A 217 19.41 -2.65 7.57
C ALA A 217 19.45 -3.19 9.01
N THR A 218 18.67 -2.59 9.92
CA THR A 218 18.56 -3.01 11.33
C THR A 218 17.55 -4.13 11.56
N GLY A 219 16.80 -4.54 10.53
CA GLY A 219 15.76 -5.57 10.65
C GLY A 219 14.50 -5.11 11.38
N ILE A 220 14.35 -3.81 11.65
CA ILE A 220 13.17 -3.23 12.31
C ILE A 220 11.97 -3.19 11.36
N GLN A 221 12.19 -3.07 10.05
CA GLN A 221 11.09 -3.03 9.08
C GLN A 221 10.37 -4.40 9.01
N PRO A 222 9.07 -4.48 9.35
CA PRO A 222 8.33 -5.72 9.26
C PRO A 222 8.17 -6.17 7.81
N HIS A 223 8.11 -7.48 7.59
CA HIS A 223 7.86 -8.07 6.29
C HIS A 223 6.43 -8.59 6.21
N PHE A 224 5.69 -8.21 5.17
CA PHE A 224 4.34 -8.70 4.90
C PHE A 224 4.41 -9.86 3.90
N PRO A 225 4.02 -11.08 4.30
CA PRO A 225 3.98 -12.21 3.38
C PRO A 225 2.95 -11.96 2.27
N TYR A 226 3.40 -11.98 1.02
CA TYR A 226 2.53 -11.85 -0.15
C TYR A 226 1.71 -13.13 -0.40
N VAL A 227 0.50 -12.94 -0.90
CA VAL A 227 -0.41 -13.99 -1.37
C VAL A 227 -0.70 -13.75 -2.85
N VAL A 228 -0.64 -14.83 -3.64
CA VAL A 228 -0.85 -14.86 -5.08
C VAL A 228 -1.83 -15.98 -5.42
#